data_AF-A0A2I0WVH5-F1
#
_entry.id   AF-A0A2I0WVH5-F1
#
_cell.length_a   1.000
_cell.length_b   1.000
_cell.length_c   1.000
_cell.angle_alpha   90.00
_cell.angle_beta   90.00
_cell.angle_gamma   90.00
#
_symmetry.space_group_name_H-M   'P 1'
#
loop_
_entity.id
_entity.type
_entity.pdbx_description
1 polymer ?
#
loop_
_entity_poly.entity_id
_entity_poly.type
_entity_poly.pdbx_seq_one_letter_code
_entity_poly.pdbx_strand_id
1 'polypeptide(L)'
;MRLIYNNKDVTNGSDLKPSMVVKEPRVEISGRDIRTFYTLVMIDPDAPSPSNPTKREHLHWLVTDIPETTNASFGNEVVCYESPKPTAGIHRIVFVLFKQSVRQTIDAPGWRQNFNTRDFAQLYSLGSPVAAMYFNCQRENGCGGRSCSNGLFVQICSIGHLQLWPRSFKIHALKGNEGPRRLIDIIRIIPELSRNYFRSRSRRALFGGISLLGGFYVAQTISLSFGALAVNDVIAAVVCVLLTEYVTRFYYSRPKVTFPLALLNNFKMGFTYGLFIDAFKLAS
;
A
#
# COMPACT_ATOMS: atom_id res chain seq x y z
N MET A 1 -6.44 -6.96 -31.65
CA MET A 1 -6.33 -7.40 -30.25
C MET A 1 -7.72 -7.57 -29.69
N ARG A 2 -7.99 -8.71 -29.05
CA ARG A 2 -9.27 -9.03 -28.41
C ARG A 2 -9.00 -9.47 -26.98
N LEU A 3 -9.78 -8.95 -26.04
CA LEU A 3 -9.66 -9.19 -24.61
C LEU A 3 -10.91 -9.94 -24.12
N ILE A 4 -10.73 -11.09 -23.46
CA ILE A 4 -11.82 -11.94 -22.97
C ILE A 4 -11.63 -12.18 -21.47
N TYR A 5 -12.59 -11.72 -20.66
CA TYR A 5 -12.67 -12.02 -19.23
C TYR A 5 -13.89 -12.91 -18.97
N ASN A 6 -13.71 -14.08 -18.31
CA ASN A 6 -14.79 -15.00 -17.97
C ASN A 6 -15.77 -15.29 -19.13
N ASN A 7 -15.24 -15.55 -20.33
CA ASN A 7 -15.99 -15.75 -21.58
C ASN A 7 -16.80 -14.54 -22.09
N LYS A 8 -16.54 -13.33 -21.57
CA LYS A 8 -17.11 -12.09 -22.06
C LYS A 8 -16.05 -11.26 -22.77
N ASP A 9 -16.36 -10.83 -23.98
CA ASP A 9 -15.53 -9.88 -24.73
C ASP A 9 -15.56 -8.49 -24.12
N VAL A 10 -14.38 -7.90 -23.94
CA VAL A 10 -14.22 -6.53 -23.47
C VAL A 10 -14.22 -5.59 -24.66
N THR A 11 -15.03 -4.54 -24.56
CA THR A 11 -15.03 -3.42 -25.50
C THR A 11 -14.47 -2.17 -24.83
N ASN A 12 -14.01 -1.22 -25.62
CA ASN A 12 -13.50 0.05 -25.12
C ASN A 12 -14.58 0.80 -24.33
N GLY A 13 -14.24 1.20 -23.11
CA GLY A 13 -15.17 1.88 -22.20
C GLY A 13 -16.19 0.97 -21.51
N SER A 14 -16.08 -0.35 -21.66
CA SER A 14 -16.91 -1.28 -20.90
C SER A 14 -16.61 -1.20 -19.40
N ASP A 15 -17.65 -1.35 -18.56
CA ASP A 15 -17.49 -1.40 -17.11
C ASP A 15 -17.32 -2.84 -16.64
N LEU A 16 -16.19 -3.13 -15.99
CA LEU A 16 -15.90 -4.42 -15.37
C LEU A 16 -15.81 -4.29 -13.85
N LYS A 17 -16.41 -5.26 -13.16
CA LYS A 17 -16.31 -5.36 -11.71
C LYS A 17 -14.93 -5.92 -11.31
N PRO A 18 -14.36 -5.50 -10.17
CA PRO A 18 -13.13 -6.06 -9.63
C PRO A 18 -13.18 -7.59 -9.46
N SER A 19 -14.36 -8.12 -9.15
CA SER A 19 -14.63 -9.56 -9.03
C SER A 19 -14.51 -10.34 -10.35
N MET A 20 -14.76 -9.67 -11.49
CA MET A 20 -14.61 -10.29 -12.82
C MET A 20 -13.16 -10.30 -13.32
N VAL A 21 -12.32 -9.38 -12.82
CA VAL A 21 -10.94 -9.15 -13.26
C VAL A 21 -9.90 -9.69 -12.26
N VAL A 22 -10.30 -10.66 -11.44
CA VAL A 22 -9.40 -11.30 -10.45
C VAL A 22 -8.32 -12.13 -11.15
N LYS A 23 -8.69 -12.84 -12.22
CA LYS A 23 -7.77 -13.61 -13.05
C LYS A 23 -7.36 -12.82 -14.28
N GLU A 24 -6.22 -13.17 -14.85
CA GLU A 24 -5.74 -12.61 -16.11
C GLU A 24 -6.74 -12.86 -17.26
N PRO A 25 -6.86 -11.91 -18.20
CA PRO A 25 -7.71 -12.09 -19.38
C PRO A 25 -7.04 -13.01 -20.40
N ARG A 26 -7.86 -13.66 -21.23
CA ARG A 26 -7.37 -14.24 -22.48
C ARG A 26 -7.20 -13.11 -23.48
N VAL A 27 -5.97 -12.89 -23.93
CA VAL A 27 -5.62 -11.88 -24.92
C VAL A 27 -5.27 -12.56 -26.22
N GLU A 28 -6.09 -12.32 -27.24
CA GLU A 28 -5.91 -12.84 -28.59
C GLU A 28 -5.40 -11.73 -29.51
N ILE A 29 -4.25 -11.96 -30.15
CA ILE A 29 -3.67 -11.03 -31.12
C ILE A 29 -3.90 -11.59 -32.52
N SER A 30 -4.94 -11.09 -33.18
CA SER A 30 -5.20 -11.41 -34.59
C SER A 30 -4.11 -10.80 -35.48
N GLY A 31 -3.61 -11.59 -36.43
CA GLY A 31 -2.62 -11.14 -37.40
C GLY A 31 -2.32 -12.20 -38.45
N ARG A 32 -1.31 -11.96 -39.28
CA ARG A 32 -0.93 -12.83 -40.40
C ARG A 32 0.54 -13.29 -40.32
N ASP A 33 1.38 -12.57 -39.58
CA ASP A 33 2.82 -12.75 -39.60
C ASP A 33 3.37 -13.35 -38.30
N ILE A 34 3.61 -14.66 -38.26
CA ILE A 34 4.13 -15.37 -37.07
C ILE A 34 5.53 -14.93 -36.62
N ARG A 35 6.26 -14.18 -37.45
CA ARG A 35 7.61 -13.68 -37.15
C ARG A 35 7.60 -12.39 -36.33
N THR A 36 6.45 -11.74 -36.25
CA THR A 36 6.29 -10.52 -35.48
C THR A 36 6.01 -10.86 -34.03
N PHE A 37 6.70 -10.17 -33.13
CA PHE A 37 6.48 -10.26 -31.70
C PHE A 37 5.82 -9.00 -31.18
N TYR A 38 5.03 -9.16 -30.13
CA TYR A 38 4.34 -8.07 -29.47
C TYR A 38 4.65 -8.05 -27.98
N THR A 39 4.64 -6.83 -27.44
CA THR A 39 4.67 -6.57 -26.01
C THR A 39 3.32 -6.02 -25.58
N LEU A 40 2.74 -6.67 -24.58
CA LEU A 40 1.49 -6.26 -23.96
C LEU A 40 1.81 -5.59 -22.61
N VAL A 41 1.29 -4.37 -22.44
CA VAL A 41 1.44 -3.59 -21.21
C VAL A 41 0.05 -3.29 -20.67
N MET A 42 -0.21 -3.62 -19.41
CA MET A 42 -1.45 -3.28 -18.70
C MET A 42 -1.15 -2.28 -17.60
N ILE A 43 -1.75 -1.09 -17.70
CA ILE A 43 -1.51 0.04 -16.79
C ILE A 43 -2.80 0.66 -16.26
N ASP A 44 -2.69 1.27 -15.08
CA ASP A 44 -3.69 2.14 -14.48
C ASP A 44 -3.12 3.57 -14.32
N PRO A 45 -3.53 4.54 -15.17
CA PRO A 45 -3.09 5.93 -15.08
C PRO A 45 -3.79 6.72 -13.97
N ASP A 46 -4.83 6.16 -13.34
CA ASP A 46 -5.67 6.85 -12.36
C ASP A 46 -5.32 6.46 -10.91
N ALA A 47 -4.27 5.68 -10.68
CA ALA A 47 -3.87 5.23 -9.34
C ALA A 47 -3.29 6.36 -8.45
N PRO A 48 -3.64 6.44 -7.14
CA PRO A 48 -4.60 5.60 -6.40
C PRO A 48 -6.08 6.05 -6.51
N SER A 49 -6.35 7.22 -7.10
CA SER A 49 -7.69 7.73 -7.39
C SER A 49 -7.61 8.75 -8.53
N PRO A 50 -8.62 8.85 -9.41
CA PRO A 50 -8.59 9.73 -10.58
C PRO A 50 -8.43 11.21 -10.21
N SER A 51 -8.95 11.62 -9.05
CA SER A 51 -8.85 13.00 -8.54
C SER A 51 -7.46 13.37 -8.01
N ASN A 52 -6.63 12.37 -7.68
CA ASN A 52 -5.29 12.59 -7.15
C ASN A 52 -4.34 11.48 -7.59
N PRO A 53 -3.90 11.46 -8.86
CA PRO A 53 -3.12 10.39 -9.46
C PRO A 53 -1.63 10.48 -9.09
N THR A 54 -1.33 10.38 -7.79
CA THR A 54 0.04 10.50 -7.23
C THR A 54 0.98 9.35 -7.62
N LYS A 55 0.43 8.20 -8.00
CA LYS A 55 1.17 6.97 -8.31
C LYS A 55 1.03 6.51 -9.76
N ARG A 56 0.57 7.41 -10.63
CA ARG A 56 0.41 7.12 -12.05
C ARG A 56 1.77 6.97 -12.73
N GLU A 57 1.95 6.04 -13.66
CA GLU A 57 1.06 4.94 -14.04
C GLU A 57 1.37 3.72 -13.15
N HIS A 58 0.37 2.91 -12.82
CA HIS A 58 0.57 1.67 -12.07
C HIS A 58 0.55 0.47 -13.01
N LEU A 59 1.67 -0.25 -13.10
CA LEU A 59 1.84 -1.42 -13.95
C LEU A 59 1.21 -2.65 -13.30
N HIS A 60 0.15 -3.17 -13.93
CA HIS A 60 -0.56 -4.36 -13.47
C HIS A 60 -0.02 -5.65 -14.10
N TRP A 61 0.39 -5.60 -15.37
CA TRP A 61 0.82 -6.77 -16.12
C TRP A 61 1.74 -6.36 -17.27
N LEU A 62 2.80 -7.14 -17.50
CA LEU A 62 3.74 -6.94 -18.60
C LEU A 62 4.15 -8.29 -19.18
N VAL A 63 3.85 -8.49 -20.45
CA VAL A 63 4.20 -9.72 -21.18
C VAL A 63 4.89 -9.32 -22.48
N THR A 64 6.00 -9.97 -22.78
CA THR A 64 6.84 -9.68 -23.95
C THR A 64 6.93 -10.90 -24.86
N ASP A 65 7.47 -10.71 -26.06
CA ASP A 65 7.75 -11.79 -27.01
C ASP A 65 6.53 -12.64 -27.39
N ILE A 66 5.33 -12.04 -27.36
CA ILE A 66 4.08 -12.72 -27.73
C ILE A 66 4.07 -12.86 -29.25
N PRO A 67 4.02 -14.08 -29.81
CA PRO A 67 3.94 -14.25 -31.25
C PRO A 67 2.57 -13.78 -31.78
N GLU A 68 2.58 -13.08 -32.91
CA GLU A 68 1.37 -12.76 -33.67
C GLU A 68 0.58 -14.06 -33.94
N THR A 69 -0.75 -14.02 -33.91
CA THR A 69 -1.69 -15.17 -34.06
C THR A 69 -1.91 -16.03 -32.82
N THR A 70 -1.22 -15.75 -31.71
CA THR A 70 -1.33 -16.56 -30.48
C THR A 70 -1.96 -15.80 -29.30
N ASN A 71 -1.96 -16.46 -28.14
CA ASN A 71 -2.41 -15.91 -26.87
C ASN A 71 -1.24 -15.34 -26.04
N ALA A 72 -1.53 -14.39 -25.16
CA ALA A 72 -0.53 -13.85 -24.22
C ALA A 72 0.17 -14.91 -23.36
N SER A 73 -0.44 -16.07 -23.11
CA SER A 73 0.17 -17.19 -22.37
C SER A 73 1.41 -17.80 -23.04
N PHE A 74 1.63 -17.58 -24.34
CA PHE A 74 2.82 -18.04 -25.06
C PHE A 74 3.98 -17.03 -25.02
N GLY A 75 3.72 -15.83 -24.51
CA GLY A 75 4.77 -14.82 -24.30
C GLY A 75 5.59 -15.09 -23.05
N ASN A 76 6.62 -14.26 -22.88
CA ASN A 76 7.41 -14.21 -21.66
C ASN A 76 6.77 -13.21 -20.68
N GLU A 77 6.27 -13.70 -19.55
CA GLU A 77 5.70 -12.84 -18.51
C GLU A 77 6.82 -12.22 -17.68
N VAL A 78 7.06 -10.92 -17.91
CA VAL A 78 8.09 -10.15 -17.21
C VAL A 78 7.56 -9.63 -15.87
N VAL A 79 6.30 -9.18 -15.83
CA VAL A 79 5.64 -8.74 -14.61
C VAL A 79 4.32 -9.46 -14.46
N CYS A 80 4.19 -10.25 -13.38
CA CYS A 80 3.01 -11.07 -13.13
C CYS A 80 1.72 -10.24 -12.99
N TYR A 81 0.62 -10.78 -13.54
CA TYR A 81 -0.70 -10.15 -13.48
C TYR A 81 -1.12 -9.83 -12.04
N GLU A 82 -1.45 -8.57 -11.78
CA GLU A 82 -2.06 -8.11 -10.54
C GLU A 82 -3.46 -7.58 -10.80
N SER A 83 -4.45 -8.20 -10.17
CA SER A 83 -5.85 -7.77 -10.28
C SER A 83 -6.04 -6.30 -9.86
N PRO A 84 -6.70 -5.47 -10.70
CA PRO A 84 -6.94 -4.07 -10.37
C PRO A 84 -7.98 -3.96 -9.24
N LYS A 85 -7.59 -3.26 -8.18
CA LYS A 85 -8.41 -3.07 -6.96
C LYS A 85 -8.62 -1.58 -6.70
N PRO A 86 -9.51 -0.92 -7.46
CA PRO A 86 -9.82 0.48 -7.25
C PRO A 86 -10.38 0.68 -5.84
N THR A 87 -9.76 1.58 -5.07
CA THR A 87 -10.19 1.89 -3.71
C THR A 87 -11.21 3.04 -3.70
N ALA A 88 -11.04 4.01 -4.61
CA ALA A 88 -11.89 5.19 -4.71
C ALA A 88 -11.95 5.71 -6.15
N GLY A 89 -13.16 6.00 -6.63
CA GLY A 89 -13.40 6.49 -7.98
C GLY A 89 -13.41 5.38 -9.04
N ILE A 90 -13.59 5.81 -10.28
CA ILE A 90 -13.55 4.95 -11.47
C ILE A 90 -12.12 5.01 -12.02
N HIS A 91 -11.49 3.84 -12.15
CA HIS A 91 -10.14 3.71 -12.69
C HIS A 91 -10.21 3.16 -14.11
N ARG A 92 -9.44 3.76 -15.03
CA ARG A 92 -9.32 3.25 -16.39
C ARG A 92 -8.17 2.27 -16.46
N ILE A 93 -8.48 1.01 -16.74
CA ILE A 93 -7.46 -0.01 -16.93
C ILE A 93 -7.17 -0.09 -18.42
N VAL A 94 -5.95 0.30 -18.81
CA VAL A 94 -5.55 0.43 -20.20
C VAL A 94 -4.58 -0.69 -20.55
N PHE A 95 -4.87 -1.38 -21.66
CA PHE A 95 -3.97 -2.31 -22.31
C PHE A 95 -3.39 -1.62 -23.53
N VAL A 96 -2.08 -1.66 -23.64
CA VAL A 96 -1.34 -1.12 -24.77
C VAL A 96 -0.53 -2.24 -25.39
N LEU A 97 -0.68 -2.42 -26.70
CA LEU A 97 0.03 -3.40 -27.48
C LEU A 97 1.07 -2.71 -28.36
N PHE A 98 2.33 -3.09 -28.18
CA PHE A 98 3.46 -2.60 -28.96
C PHE A 98 4.01 -3.70 -29.85
N LYS A 99 4.44 -3.33 -31.06
CA LYS A 99 5.13 -4.25 -31.98
C LYS A 99 6.63 -4.20 -31.70
N GLN A 100 7.23 -5.35 -31.47
CA GLN A 100 8.66 -5.47 -31.32
C GLN A 100 9.30 -5.64 -32.71
N SER A 101 10.31 -4.82 -32.99
CA SER A 101 11.11 -4.97 -34.22
C SER A 101 12.08 -6.15 -34.13
N VAL A 102 12.59 -6.44 -32.94
CA VAL A 102 13.53 -7.52 -32.64
C VAL A 102 13.16 -8.15 -31.29
N ARG A 103 13.39 -9.45 -31.13
CA ARG A 103 13.31 -10.11 -29.82
C ARG A 103 14.38 -9.54 -28.90
N GLN A 104 13.95 -8.93 -27.81
CA GLN A 104 14.85 -8.32 -26.84
C GLN A 104 14.38 -8.68 -25.45
N THR A 105 15.32 -9.05 -24.59
CA THR A 105 15.04 -9.30 -23.18
C THR A 105 14.71 -7.97 -22.51
N ILE A 106 13.44 -7.79 -22.15
CA ILE A 106 13.00 -6.64 -21.37
C ILE A 106 13.09 -7.04 -19.89
N ASP A 107 13.86 -6.27 -19.13
CA ASP A 107 13.99 -6.47 -17.70
C ASP A 107 12.76 -5.94 -16.95
N ALA A 108 12.33 -6.68 -15.93
CA ALA A 108 11.22 -6.26 -15.10
C ALA A 108 11.58 -4.99 -14.30
N PRO A 109 10.75 -3.93 -14.34
CA PRO A 109 10.96 -2.79 -13.46
C PRO A 109 10.83 -3.24 -12.00
N GLY A 110 11.79 -2.85 -11.15
CA GLY A 110 11.79 -3.21 -9.73
C GLY A 110 10.62 -2.61 -8.94
N TRP A 111 9.88 -1.67 -9.52
CA TRP A 111 8.69 -1.03 -8.95
C TRP A 111 7.57 -0.93 -9.99
N ARG A 112 6.32 -1.10 -9.53
CA ARG A 112 5.12 -1.04 -10.38
C ARG A 112 4.51 0.35 -10.51
N GLN A 113 4.75 1.23 -9.54
CA GLN A 113 4.19 2.57 -9.47
C GLN A 113 5.09 3.60 -10.14
N ASN A 114 4.50 4.70 -10.64
CA ASN A 114 5.21 5.74 -11.38
C ASN A 114 5.87 5.21 -12.67
N PHE A 115 5.26 4.20 -13.28
CA PHE A 115 5.64 3.73 -14.60
C PHE A 115 5.28 4.80 -15.64
N ASN A 116 6.13 4.95 -16.66
CA ASN A 116 5.85 5.79 -17.82
C ASN A 116 5.96 4.92 -19.08
N THR A 117 4.81 4.62 -19.67
CA THR A 117 4.72 3.75 -20.85
C THR A 117 5.39 4.38 -22.08
N ARG A 118 5.44 5.72 -22.18
CA ARG A 118 6.08 6.42 -23.31
C ARG A 118 7.60 6.29 -23.26
N ASP A 119 8.18 6.54 -22.09
CA ASP A 119 9.63 6.42 -21.88
C ASP A 119 10.07 4.96 -22.09
N PHE A 120 9.25 4.01 -21.63
CA PHE A 120 9.47 2.59 -21.87
C PHE A 120 9.46 2.24 -23.38
N ALA A 121 8.47 2.73 -24.13
CA ALA A 121 8.40 2.48 -25.57
C ALA A 121 9.60 3.08 -26.32
N GLN A 122 10.09 4.24 -25.87
CA GLN A 122 11.28 4.87 -26.44
C GLN A 122 12.57 4.10 -26.08
N LEU A 123 12.72 3.68 -24.83
CA LEU A 123 13.88 2.94 -24.34
C LEU A 123 14.11 1.64 -25.12
N TYR A 124 13.03 0.90 -25.39
CA TYR A 124 13.08 -0.37 -26.12
C TYR A 124 12.80 -0.21 -27.62
N SER A 125 12.75 1.01 -28.14
CA SER A 125 12.48 1.31 -29.56
C SER A 125 11.25 0.58 -30.12
N LEU A 126 10.19 0.45 -29.29
CA LEU A 126 8.94 -0.21 -29.62
C LEU A 126 8.06 0.62 -30.59
N GLY A 127 8.38 1.91 -30.75
CA GLY A 127 7.66 2.82 -31.63
C GLY A 127 6.26 3.17 -31.12
N SER A 128 5.33 3.39 -32.05
CA SER A 128 3.95 3.73 -31.73
C SER A 128 3.13 2.50 -31.32
N PRO A 129 2.17 2.63 -30.39
CA PRO A 129 1.29 1.53 -30.02
C PRO A 129 0.43 1.10 -31.22
N VAL A 130 0.34 -0.20 -31.47
CA VAL A 130 -0.44 -0.78 -32.58
C VAL A 130 -1.91 -0.88 -32.22
N ALA A 131 -2.20 -1.23 -30.98
CA ALA A 131 -3.56 -1.30 -30.47
C ALA A 131 -3.57 -0.83 -29.02
N ALA A 132 -4.66 -0.18 -28.63
CA ALA A 132 -4.93 0.13 -27.24
C ALA A 132 -6.40 -0.19 -26.95
N MET A 133 -6.63 -0.80 -25.79
CA MET A 133 -7.97 -1.06 -25.28
C MET A 133 -8.06 -0.60 -23.84
N TYR A 134 -9.22 -0.15 -23.41
CA TYR A 134 -9.40 0.20 -22.01
C TYR A 134 -10.79 -0.20 -21.52
N PHE A 135 -10.86 -0.54 -20.24
CA PHE A 135 -12.11 -0.76 -19.53
C PHE A 135 -12.12 0.05 -18.23
N ASN A 136 -13.31 0.38 -17.76
CA ASN A 136 -13.48 1.08 -16.50
C ASN A 136 -13.68 0.05 -15.38
N CYS A 137 -12.96 0.24 -14.28
CA CYS A 137 -13.09 -0.56 -13.08
C CYS A 137 -13.45 0.34 -11.92
N GLN A 138 -14.54 0.03 -11.23
CA GLN A 138 -14.96 0.76 -10.03
C GLN A 138 -15.09 -0.20 -8.85
N ARG A 139 -14.89 0.31 -7.63
CA ARG A 139 -15.07 -0.50 -6.42
C ARG A 139 -16.50 -1.04 -6.41
N GLU A 140 -16.65 -2.34 -6.16
CA GLU A 140 -17.97 -2.91 -5.96
C GLU A 140 -18.57 -2.32 -4.68
N ASN A 141 -19.67 -1.58 -4.82
CA ASN A 141 -20.45 -1.10 -3.69
C ASN A 141 -21.16 -2.31 -3.09
N GLY A 142 -20.47 -3.01 -2.18
CA GLY A 142 -21.11 -4.05 -1.38
C GLY A 142 -22.26 -3.43 -0.60
N CYS A 143 -23.48 -3.96 -0.80
CA CYS A 143 -24.58 -3.78 0.13
C CYS A 143 -24.09 -4.05 1.57
N GLY A 144 -24.52 -3.19 2.50
CA GLY A 144 -24.06 -3.20 3.88
C GLY A 144 -24.08 -4.58 4.51
N GLY A 145 -22.97 -4.97 5.13
CA GLY A 145 -22.91 -6.25 5.83
C GLY A 145 -21.50 -6.73 6.10
N ARG A 146 -20.92 -6.20 7.19
CA ARG A 146 -19.84 -6.82 7.97
C ARG A 146 -18.47 -6.93 7.29
N SER A 147 -17.53 -6.26 7.93
CA SER A 147 -16.09 -6.49 7.84
C SER A 147 -15.78 -7.99 7.97
N CYS A 148 -15.57 -8.68 6.84
CA CYS A 148 -14.92 -9.98 6.83
C CYS A 148 -13.40 -9.79 6.69
N SER A 149 -12.77 -10.08 7.82
CA SER A 149 -11.36 -10.29 8.08
C SER A 149 -10.58 -11.00 6.96
N ASN A 150 -9.34 -10.55 6.77
CA ASN A 150 -8.16 -11.33 6.40
C ASN A 150 -8.40 -12.68 5.68
N GLY A 151 -8.42 -12.63 4.35
CA GLY A 151 -8.18 -13.81 3.51
C GLY A 151 -6.87 -13.62 2.76
N LEU A 152 -5.76 -14.02 3.39
CA LEU A 152 -4.49 -14.25 2.70
C LEU A 152 -4.67 -15.54 1.87
N PHE A 153 -5.37 -15.46 0.74
CA PHE A 153 -5.44 -16.56 -0.20
C PHE A 153 -4.21 -16.47 -1.11
N VAL A 154 -3.15 -17.13 -0.65
CA VAL A 154 -2.04 -17.56 -1.48
C VAL A 154 -2.64 -18.50 -2.52
N GLN A 155 -2.85 -18.02 -3.74
CA GLN A 155 -3.13 -18.92 -4.85
C GLN A 155 -1.79 -19.43 -5.35
N ILE A 156 -1.42 -20.59 -4.80
CA ILE A 156 -0.35 -21.44 -5.30
C ILE A 156 -0.78 -21.92 -6.69
N CYS A 157 -0.05 -21.50 -7.73
CA CYS A 157 -0.13 -22.15 -9.02
C CYS A 157 0.84 -23.34 -9.00
N SER A 158 0.30 -24.54 -8.76
CA SER A 158 0.89 -25.82 -9.15
C SER A 158 1.08 -25.86 -10.67
N ILE A 159 2.07 -26.48 -11.31
CA ILE A 159 3.24 -27.31 -10.95
C ILE A 159 4.13 -27.24 -12.21
N GLY A 160 5.47 -27.16 -12.07
CA GLY A 160 6.32 -27.55 -13.20
C GLY A 160 7.73 -26.99 -13.34
N HIS A 161 8.47 -26.67 -12.28
CA HIS A 161 9.91 -26.97 -12.25
C HIS A 161 10.48 -26.76 -10.85
N LEU A 162 11.03 -27.83 -10.28
CA LEU A 162 11.91 -27.75 -9.13
C LEU A 162 13.15 -26.93 -9.51
N GLN A 163 13.33 -25.80 -8.84
CA GLN A 163 14.65 -25.32 -8.47
C GLN A 163 14.52 -24.63 -7.13
N LEU A 164 14.91 -25.36 -6.07
CA LEU A 164 15.34 -24.76 -4.82
C LEU A 164 16.25 -23.59 -5.15
N TRP A 165 16.19 -22.49 -4.42
CA TRP A 165 17.33 -21.63 -4.07
C TRP A 165 16.95 -20.75 -2.86
N PRO A 166 17.94 -20.30 -2.08
CA PRO A 166 17.85 -20.23 -0.63
C PRO A 166 17.23 -18.93 -0.11
N ARG A 167 16.75 -19.01 1.14
CA ARG A 167 16.55 -17.86 2.02
C ARG A 167 17.80 -16.99 2.02
N SER A 168 17.76 -15.86 1.33
CA SER A 168 18.69 -14.76 1.54
C SER A 168 17.90 -13.52 1.93
N PHE A 169 17.84 -13.28 3.23
CA PHE A 169 17.40 -12.04 3.83
C PHE A 169 18.43 -10.97 3.45
N LYS A 170 18.23 -10.29 2.32
CA LYS A 170 19.11 -9.22 1.86
C LYS A 170 18.57 -7.89 2.40
N ILE A 171 19.12 -7.47 3.54
CA ILE A 171 18.95 -6.11 4.07
C ILE A 171 19.61 -5.18 3.06
N HIS A 172 18.81 -4.44 2.30
CA HIS A 172 19.31 -3.35 1.46
C HIS A 172 19.73 -2.19 2.37
N ALA A 173 21.04 -2.10 2.60
CA ALA A 173 21.67 -0.88 3.04
C ALA A 173 21.39 0.21 1.99
N LEU A 174 20.68 1.25 2.40
CA LEU A 174 20.53 2.47 1.62
C LEU A 174 21.93 3.06 1.43
N LYS A 175 22.45 2.98 0.19
CA LYS A 175 23.62 3.75 -0.23
C LYS A 175 23.20 5.22 -0.28
N GLY A 176 23.24 5.86 0.88
CA GLY A 176 22.98 7.28 1.05
C GLY A 176 24.20 8.05 0.56
N ASN A 177 23.96 8.86 -0.47
CA ASN A 177 24.89 9.87 -0.99
C ASN A 177 25.50 10.67 0.18
N GLU A 178 26.83 10.71 0.22
CA GLU A 178 27.63 11.38 1.24
C GLU A 178 27.54 12.90 1.06
N GLY A 179 26.68 13.51 1.85
CA GLY A 179 26.73 14.94 2.16
C GLY A 179 26.48 15.10 3.66
N PRO A 180 27.10 16.07 4.34
CA PRO A 180 26.99 16.21 5.79
C PRO A 180 25.53 16.51 6.16
N ARG A 181 24.81 15.47 6.57
CA ARG A 181 23.40 15.55 6.95
C ARG A 181 23.30 16.33 8.25
N ARG A 182 22.98 17.61 8.13
CA ARG A 182 22.63 18.44 9.28
C ARG A 182 21.40 17.82 9.95
N LEU A 183 21.43 17.70 11.28
CA LEU A 183 20.36 17.13 12.10
C LEU A 183 18.95 17.70 11.76
N ILE A 184 18.94 18.93 11.27
CA ILE A 184 17.76 19.68 10.83
C ILE A 184 17.02 19.03 9.65
N ASP A 185 17.72 18.36 8.72
CA ASP A 185 17.07 17.69 7.58
C ASP A 185 16.36 16.40 8.02
N ILE A 186 16.91 15.70 9.01
CA ILE A 186 16.25 14.55 9.63
C ILE A 186 14.98 15.00 10.36
N ILE A 187 15.03 16.12 11.07
CA ILE A 187 13.86 16.70 11.76
C ILE A 187 12.75 17.08 10.79
N ARG A 188 13.09 17.59 9.59
CA ARG A 188 12.09 17.93 8.55
C ARG A 188 11.44 16.70 7.89
N ILE A 189 12.14 15.57 7.84
CA ILE A 189 11.70 14.35 7.14
C ILE A 189 10.83 13.43 8.04
N ILE A 190 10.98 13.53 9.37
CA ILE A 190 10.21 12.75 10.37
C ILE A 190 8.67 12.85 10.23
N PRO A 191 8.05 14.03 10.01
CA PRO A 191 6.59 14.13 9.95
C PRO A 191 5.96 13.48 8.70
N GLU A 192 6.72 13.29 7.61
CA GLU A 192 6.23 12.63 6.39
C GLU A 192 6.44 11.12 6.41
N LEU A 193 7.59 10.67 6.93
CA LEU A 193 7.89 9.24 7.12
C LEU A 193 6.92 8.60 8.12
N SER A 194 6.55 9.31 9.20
CA SER A 194 5.54 8.84 10.15
C SER A 194 4.12 8.77 9.57
N ARG A 195 3.83 9.47 8.46
CA ARG A 195 2.50 9.39 7.84
C ARG A 195 2.38 8.17 6.93
N ASN A 196 3.45 7.85 6.21
CA ASN A 196 3.48 6.73 5.26
C ASN A 196 3.79 5.37 5.92
N TYR A 197 4.58 5.34 6.99
CA TYR A 197 4.96 4.10 7.68
C TYR A 197 3.83 3.48 8.54
N PHE A 198 2.80 4.26 8.88
CA PHE A 198 1.79 3.92 9.89
C PHE A 198 0.44 3.45 9.32
N ARG A 199 0.38 3.10 8.03
CA ARG A 199 -0.87 2.64 7.37
C ARG A 199 -1.31 1.22 7.77
N SER A 200 -0.45 0.39 8.39
CA SER A 200 -0.81 -0.99 8.74
C SER A 200 -1.51 -1.12 10.09
N ARG A 201 -2.60 -1.91 10.12
CA ARG A 201 -3.48 -2.10 11.30
C ARG A 201 -2.72 -2.66 12.52
N SER A 202 -1.79 -3.59 12.32
CA SER A 202 -0.99 -4.19 13.39
C SER A 202 0.05 -3.23 13.98
N ARG A 203 0.64 -2.34 13.17
CA ARG A 203 1.59 -1.34 13.67
C ARG A 203 0.88 -0.26 14.46
N ARG A 204 -0.33 0.15 14.05
CA ARG A 204 -1.16 1.07 14.82
C ARG A 204 -1.50 0.52 16.21
N ALA A 205 -1.81 -0.77 16.31
CA ALA A 205 -2.05 -1.44 17.60
C ALA A 205 -0.77 -1.50 18.45
N LEU A 206 0.38 -1.81 17.84
CA LEU A 206 1.66 -1.89 18.53
C LEU A 206 2.07 -0.54 19.12
N PHE A 207 2.01 0.55 18.35
CA PHE A 207 2.31 1.89 18.87
C PHE A 207 1.25 2.39 19.86
N GLY A 208 -0.02 2.01 19.68
CA GLY A 208 -1.05 2.23 20.69
C GLY A 208 -0.73 1.53 22.01
N GLY A 209 -0.25 0.28 21.95
CA GLY A 209 0.20 -0.49 23.10
C GLY A 209 1.43 0.10 23.77
N ILE A 210 2.46 0.51 23.01
CA ILE A 210 3.64 1.21 23.54
C ILE A 210 3.22 2.49 24.27
N SER A 211 2.32 3.27 23.68
CA SER A 211 1.83 4.50 24.28
C SER A 211 1.02 4.26 25.55
N LEU A 212 0.25 3.17 25.61
CA LEU A 212 -0.52 2.77 26.79
C LEU A 212 0.44 2.35 27.92
N LEU A 213 1.42 1.49 27.62
CA LEU A 213 2.45 1.07 28.58
C LEU A 213 3.31 2.24 29.05
N GLY A 214 3.63 3.18 28.16
CA GLY A 214 4.32 4.42 28.50
C GLY A 214 3.51 5.28 29.48
N GLY A 215 2.20 5.42 29.25
CA GLY A 215 1.30 6.11 30.19
C GLY A 215 1.26 5.45 31.56
N PHE A 216 1.15 4.12 31.60
CA PHE A 216 1.18 3.35 32.83
C PHE A 216 2.50 3.51 33.60
N TYR A 217 3.64 3.44 32.90
CA TYR A 217 4.96 3.63 33.50
C TYR A 217 5.13 5.03 34.09
N VAL A 218 4.70 6.08 33.38
CA VAL A 218 4.78 7.46 33.87
C VAL A 218 3.90 7.66 35.11
N ALA A 219 2.68 7.08 35.13
CA ALA A 219 1.82 7.10 36.30
C ALA A 219 2.48 6.49 37.54
N GLN A 220 3.05 5.29 37.40
CA GLN A 220 3.77 4.59 38.47
C GLN A 220 5.00 5.38 38.94
N THR A 221 5.77 5.96 38.01
CA THR A 221 6.95 6.78 38.34
C THR A 221 6.57 8.01 39.16
N ILE A 222 5.49 8.70 38.76
CA ILE A 222 4.95 9.87 39.46
C ILE A 222 4.45 9.47 40.85
N SER A 223 3.63 8.41 40.93
CA SER A 223 3.09 7.87 42.18
C SER A 223 4.20 7.50 43.18
N LEU A 224 5.23 6.78 42.74
CA LEU A 224 6.38 6.42 43.56
C LEU A 224 7.22 7.62 44.00
N SER A 225 7.43 8.59 43.11
CA SER A 225 8.22 9.79 43.41
C SER A 225 7.53 10.68 44.46
N PHE A 226 6.20 10.85 44.36
CA PHE A 226 5.43 11.64 45.32
C PHE A 226 5.21 10.89 46.64
N GLY A 227 5.00 9.58 46.61
CA GLY A 227 4.93 8.74 47.81
C GLY A 227 6.22 8.76 48.64
N ALA A 228 7.40 8.81 47.99
CA ALA A 228 8.69 8.89 48.67
C ALA A 228 8.95 10.26 49.34
N LEU A 229 8.33 11.33 48.83
CA LEU A 229 8.53 12.70 49.34
C LEU A 229 7.53 13.11 50.44
N ALA A 230 6.54 12.27 50.77
CA ALA A 230 5.62 12.34 51.91
C ALA A 230 4.86 13.68 52.17
N VAL A 231 4.94 14.67 51.29
CA VAL A 231 4.45 16.04 51.58
C VAL A 231 3.41 16.55 50.56
N ASN A 232 3.22 15.89 49.41
CA ASN A 232 2.64 16.54 48.24
C ASN A 232 1.50 15.79 47.52
N ASP A 233 0.70 14.95 48.20
CA ASP A 233 -0.42 14.22 47.55
C ASP A 233 -1.45 15.17 46.90
N VAL A 234 -1.71 16.32 47.52
CA VAL A 234 -2.57 17.38 46.96
C VAL A 234 -1.96 17.96 45.68
N ILE A 235 -0.65 18.20 45.66
CA ILE A 235 0.05 18.74 44.49
C ILE A 235 0.09 17.70 43.37
N ALA A 236 0.31 16.42 43.70
CA ALA A 236 0.26 15.31 42.75
C ALA A 236 -1.13 15.18 42.10
N ALA A 237 -2.20 15.31 42.89
CA ALA A 237 -3.57 15.32 42.39
C ALA A 237 -3.83 16.50 41.44
N VAL A 238 -3.41 17.71 41.80
CA VAL A 238 -3.56 18.91 40.95
C VAL A 238 -2.79 18.76 39.64
N VAL A 239 -1.53 18.30 39.67
CA VAL A 239 -0.71 18.08 38.47
C VAL A 239 -1.34 17.02 37.56
N CYS A 240 -1.86 15.94 38.15
CA CYS A 240 -2.53 14.88 37.42
C CYS A 240 -3.81 15.37 36.71
N VAL A 241 -4.66 16.11 37.43
CA VAL A 241 -5.89 16.69 36.88
C VAL A 241 -5.56 17.67 35.75
N LEU A 242 -4.61 18.57 35.95
CA LEU A 242 -4.18 19.52 34.91
C LEU A 242 -3.66 18.81 33.66
N LEU A 243 -2.87 17.75 33.81
CA LEU A 243 -2.34 16.98 32.69
C LEU A 243 -3.46 16.28 31.92
N THR A 244 -4.40 15.63 32.61
CA THR A 244 -5.52 14.93 31.96
C THR A 244 -6.50 15.90 31.30
N GLU A 245 -6.75 17.06 31.90
CA GLU A 245 -7.60 18.11 31.36
C GLU A 245 -6.96 18.76 30.12
N TYR A 246 -5.66 19.05 30.17
CA TYR A 246 -4.90 19.57 29.03
C TYR A 246 -4.96 18.62 27.83
N VAL A 247 -4.74 17.32 28.04
CA VAL A 247 -4.84 16.31 26.99
C VAL A 247 -6.26 16.23 26.41
N THR A 248 -7.28 16.32 27.27
CA THR A 248 -8.69 16.27 26.86
C THR A 248 -9.06 17.48 26.02
N ARG A 249 -8.69 18.68 26.47
CA ARG A 249 -8.94 19.93 25.75
C ARG A 249 -8.20 19.95 24.40
N PHE A 250 -6.97 19.45 24.37
CA PHE A 250 -6.20 19.32 23.13
C PHE A 250 -6.81 18.32 22.14
N TYR A 251 -7.38 17.22 22.64
CA TYR A 251 -8.09 16.23 21.83
C TYR A 251 -9.37 16.79 21.20
N TYR A 252 -10.22 17.46 22.00
CA TYR A 252 -11.49 18.03 21.51
C TYR A 252 -11.34 19.31 20.69
N SER A 253 -10.21 20.03 20.78
CA SER A 253 -9.97 21.25 19.99
C SER A 253 -9.73 20.97 18.50
N ARG A 254 -9.60 19.71 18.07
CA ARG A 254 -9.31 19.34 16.68
C ARG A 254 -10.46 18.50 16.10
N PRO A 255 -11.15 18.96 15.02
CA PRO A 255 -12.27 18.24 14.41
C PRO A 255 -11.85 16.98 13.62
N LYS A 256 -10.54 16.74 13.43
CA LYS A 256 -9.99 15.58 12.72
C LYS A 256 -9.08 14.78 13.64
N VAL A 257 -9.47 13.54 13.95
CA VAL A 257 -8.66 12.60 14.75
C VAL A 257 -7.40 12.22 13.97
N THR A 258 -6.28 12.84 14.35
CA THR A 258 -4.97 12.58 13.76
C THR A 258 -4.26 11.49 14.57
N PHE A 259 -3.37 10.71 13.95
CA PHE A 259 -2.63 9.62 14.62
C PHE A 259 -1.93 10.00 15.95
N PRO A 260 -1.17 11.12 16.07
CA PRO A 260 -0.59 11.52 17.35
C PRO A 260 -1.64 11.85 18.41
N LEU A 261 -2.82 12.32 17.98
CA LEU A 261 -3.97 12.58 18.87
C LEU A 261 -4.57 11.28 19.41
N ALA A 262 -4.63 10.23 18.58
CA ALA A 262 -5.04 8.89 19.00
C ALA A 262 -4.01 8.25 19.95
N LEU A 263 -2.72 8.50 19.74
CA LEU A 263 -1.65 8.04 20.62
C LEU A 263 -1.71 8.74 21.98
N LEU A 264 -1.90 10.06 21.99
CA LEU A 264 -2.09 10.85 23.21
C LEU A 264 -3.34 10.40 24.00
N ASN A 265 -4.42 10.00 23.32
CA ASN A 265 -5.60 9.43 23.97
C ASN A 265 -5.29 8.06 24.61
N ASN A 266 -4.56 7.17 23.93
CA ASN A 266 -4.14 5.88 24.49
C ASN A 266 -3.17 6.06 25.67
N PHE A 267 -2.27 7.04 25.60
CA PHE A 267 -1.39 7.43 26.70
C PHE A 267 -2.20 7.87 27.92
N LYS A 268 -3.19 8.77 27.72
CA LYS A 268 -4.09 9.22 28.79
C LYS A 268 -4.79 8.03 29.47
N MET A 269 -5.34 7.09 28.69
CA MET A 269 -6.01 5.91 29.24
C MET A 269 -5.07 5.05 30.09
N GLY A 270 -3.83 4.81 29.61
CA GLY A 270 -2.81 4.08 30.36
C GLY A 270 -2.38 4.79 31.64
N PHE A 271 -2.23 6.12 31.58
CA PHE A 271 -1.88 6.96 32.72
C PHE A 271 -2.97 6.96 33.81
N THR A 272 -4.24 7.14 33.43
CA THR A 272 -5.36 7.09 34.39
C THR A 272 -5.47 5.71 35.02
N TYR A 273 -5.33 4.64 34.24
CA TYR A 273 -5.41 3.28 34.75
C TYR A 273 -4.30 2.97 35.75
N GLY A 274 -3.07 3.44 35.50
CA GLY A 274 -1.95 3.27 36.41
C GLY A 274 -2.18 3.90 37.78
N LEU A 275 -2.77 5.10 37.83
CA LEU A 275 -3.09 5.78 39.09
C LEU A 275 -4.25 5.11 39.84
N PHE A 276 -5.27 4.62 39.13
CA PHE A 276 -6.36 3.88 39.76
C PHE A 276 -5.88 2.60 40.45
N ILE A 277 -4.96 1.86 39.84
CA ILE A 277 -4.41 0.63 40.44
C ILE A 277 -3.63 0.94 41.72
N ASP A 278 -2.83 2.01 41.73
CA ASP A 278 -2.12 2.42 42.96
C ASP A 278 -3.08 2.90 44.04
N ALA A 279 -4.15 3.62 43.68
CA ALA A 279 -5.19 4.02 44.62
C ALA A 279 -5.87 2.80 45.26
N PHE A 280 -6.17 1.75 44.49
CA PHE A 280 -6.72 0.50 45.02
C PHE A 280 -5.75 -0.22 45.96
N LYS A 281 -4.45 -0.26 45.63
CA LYS A 281 -3.43 -0.85 46.50
C LYS A 281 -3.29 -0.14 47.84
N LEU A 282 -3.51 1.18 47.87
CA LEU A 282 -3.47 1.98 49.10
C LEU A 282 -4.77 1.85 49.92
N ALA A 283 -5.87 1.48 49.28
CA ALA A 283 -7.18 1.33 49.93
C ALA A 283 -7.45 -0.08 50.48
N SER A 284 -6.67 -1.09 50.07
CA SER A 284 -6.72 -2.48 50.55
C SER A 284 -5.71 -2.74 51.66
#